data_AF-A0A512J199-F1
#
_entry.id   AF-A0A512J199-F1
#
_cell.length_a   1.000
_cell.length_b   1.000
_cell.length_c   1.000
_cell.angle_alpha   90.00
_cell.angle_beta   90.00
_cell.angle_gamma   90.00
#
_symmetry.space_group_name_H-M   'P 1'
#
loop_
_entity.id
_entity.type
_entity.pdbx_description
1 polymer ?
#
loop_
_entity_poly.entity_id
_entity_poly.type
_entity_poly.pdbx_seq_one_letter_code
_entity_poly.pdbx_strand_id
1 'polypeptide(L)'
;MIDLTGYHYGPDIDFEPDPPEPTFADGGVWRDAVARKAHVCDSCSCGRGIRAGERYRIHVGLDEDRQFFVSRHCTVMPEGCARDHAREVERERRLEHEPELPFPPLPPRALQLALTDDDIPF
;
A
#
# COMPACT_ATOMS: atom_id res chain seq x y z
N MET A 1 -51.55 -39.87 11.54
CA MET A 1 -50.67 -38.82 12.11
C MET A 1 -49.25 -39.34 11.95
N ILE A 2 -48.47 -38.74 11.04
CA ILE A 2 -47.07 -39.11 10.80
C ILE A 2 -46.25 -38.11 11.62
N ASP A 3 -45.46 -38.64 12.54
CA ASP A 3 -44.54 -37.88 13.38
C ASP A 3 -43.32 -37.45 12.54
N LEU A 4 -42.98 -36.16 12.58
CA LEU A 4 -41.92 -35.52 11.80
C LEU A 4 -40.73 -35.20 12.71
N THR A 5 -40.16 -36.21 13.38
CA THR A 5 -38.88 -36.05 14.06
C THR A 5 -37.74 -36.37 13.10
N GLY A 6 -37.29 -35.37 12.37
CA GLY A 6 -36.09 -35.52 11.57
C GLY A 6 -35.69 -34.22 10.91
N TYR A 7 -34.90 -33.39 11.60
CA TYR A 7 -33.84 -32.61 10.97
C TYR A 7 -32.71 -32.43 11.99
N HIS A 8 -31.63 -33.18 11.74
CA HIS A 8 -30.34 -32.99 12.37
C HIS A 8 -29.84 -31.57 12.05
N TYR A 9 -29.59 -30.76 13.07
CA TYR A 9 -28.80 -29.54 12.94
C TYR A 9 -27.38 -29.96 12.53
N GLY A 10 -27.01 -29.67 11.28
CA GLY A 10 -25.64 -29.74 10.80
C GLY A 10 -24.76 -28.70 11.50
N PRO A 11 -23.43 -28.87 11.47
CA PRO A 11 -22.50 -28.13 12.32
C PRO A 11 -22.54 -26.64 12.00
N ASP A 12 -22.34 -25.84 13.05
CA ASP A 12 -22.18 -24.39 13.03
C ASP A 12 -21.34 -23.97 11.81
N ILE A 13 -22.01 -23.39 10.82
CA ILE A 13 -21.34 -22.72 9.72
C ILE A 13 -20.75 -21.48 10.36
N ASP A 14 -19.43 -21.48 10.57
CA ASP A 14 -18.69 -20.29 10.96
C ASP A 14 -19.04 -19.18 9.98
N PHE A 15 -19.96 -18.31 10.38
CA PHE A 15 -20.31 -17.11 9.63
C PHE A 15 -19.16 -16.13 9.85
N GLU A 16 -18.03 -16.34 9.17
CA GLU A 16 -17.05 -15.29 9.00
C GLU A 16 -17.77 -14.15 8.26
N PRO A 17 -17.99 -12.99 8.90
CA PRO A 17 -18.58 -11.87 8.20
C PRO A 17 -17.65 -11.53 7.02
N ASP A 18 -18.25 -11.37 5.84
CA ASP A 18 -17.50 -10.87 4.69
C ASP A 18 -16.72 -9.62 5.12
N PRO A 19 -15.44 -9.51 4.72
CA PRO A 19 -14.66 -8.32 5.05
C PRO A 19 -15.43 -7.09 4.55
N PRO A 20 -15.49 -6.01 5.35
CA PRO A 20 -16.27 -4.83 5.01
C PRO A 20 -15.88 -4.32 3.62
N GLU A 21 -16.88 -3.98 2.80
CA GLU A 21 -16.60 -3.41 1.50
C GLU A 21 -15.75 -2.14 1.67
N PRO A 22 -14.61 -2.02 0.96
CA PRO A 22 -13.75 -0.86 1.09
C PRO A 22 -14.52 0.40 0.71
N THR A 23 -14.52 1.39 1.59
CA THR A 23 -15.21 2.65 1.36
C THR A 23 -14.25 3.68 0.78
N PHE A 24 -14.78 4.76 0.19
CA PHE A 24 -13.96 5.89 -0.23
C PHE A 24 -13.25 6.59 0.94
N ALA A 25 -13.71 6.38 2.18
CA ALA A 25 -13.03 6.89 3.38
C ALA A 25 -11.70 6.17 3.66
N ASP A 26 -11.52 4.96 3.12
CA ASP A 26 -10.32 4.13 3.29
C ASP A 26 -9.24 4.41 2.22
N GLY A 27 -9.31 5.57 1.55
CA GLY A 27 -8.39 5.95 0.47
C GLY A 27 -8.76 5.39 -0.90
N GLY A 28 -9.96 4.81 -1.05
CA GLY A 28 -10.51 4.36 -2.33
C GLY A 28 -10.54 2.84 -2.53
N VAL A 29 -11.10 2.42 -3.66
CA VAL A 29 -11.37 1.01 -3.99
C VAL A 29 -10.41 0.51 -5.05
N TRP A 30 -9.79 -0.63 -4.79
CA TRP A 30 -8.95 -1.35 -5.74
C TRP A 30 -9.73 -2.52 -6.38
N ARG A 31 -9.61 -2.69 -7.70
CA ARG A 31 -10.20 -3.82 -8.43
C ARG A 31 -9.26 -4.35 -9.50
N ASP A 32 -9.29 -5.66 -9.72
CA ASP A 32 -8.63 -6.29 -10.87
C ASP A 32 -9.55 -6.22 -12.10
N ALA A 33 -8.96 -5.93 -13.26
CA ALA A 33 -9.66 -5.80 -14.53
C ALA A 33 -8.83 -6.35 -15.70
N VAL A 34 -9.49 -6.59 -16.83
CA VAL A 34 -8.82 -6.94 -18.10
C VAL A 34 -8.95 -5.78 -19.07
N ALA A 35 -7.83 -5.35 -19.64
CA ALA A 35 -7.75 -4.22 -20.53
C ALA A 35 -8.40 -4.53 -21.88
N ARG A 36 -9.48 -3.81 -22.24
CA ARG A 36 -10.10 -3.91 -23.57
C ARG A 36 -9.31 -3.16 -24.64
N LYS A 37 -8.50 -2.19 -24.23
CA LYS A 37 -7.58 -1.40 -25.05
C LYS A 37 -6.32 -1.08 -24.25
N ALA A 38 -5.29 -0.57 -24.90
CA ALA A 38 -4.08 -0.16 -24.19
C ALA A 38 -4.36 1.03 -23.25
N HIS A 39 -3.71 1.04 -22.09
CA HIS A 39 -3.77 2.10 -21.10
C HIS A 39 -2.36 2.48 -20.64
N VAL A 40 -2.19 3.75 -20.26
CA VAL A 40 -1.01 4.17 -19.52
C VAL A 40 -1.07 3.55 -18.13
N CYS A 41 0.08 3.06 -17.66
CA CYS A 41 0.24 2.61 -16.29
C CYS A 41 0.73 3.81 -15.47
N ASP A 42 -0.01 4.16 -14.44
CA ASP A 42 0.44 5.14 -13.46
C ASP A 42 1.65 4.56 -12.72
N SER A 43 2.66 5.40 -12.52
CA SER A 43 3.89 5.04 -11.80
C SER A 43 4.70 3.84 -12.36
N CYS A 44 4.57 3.47 -13.65
CA CYS A 44 5.48 2.45 -14.22
C CYS A 44 6.86 3.03 -14.52
N SER A 45 7.87 2.56 -13.80
CA SER A 45 9.29 2.75 -14.16
C SER A 45 9.64 2.14 -15.52
N CYS A 46 8.88 1.14 -15.97
CA CYS A 46 9.10 0.41 -17.20
C CYS A 46 8.66 1.14 -18.49
N GLY A 47 7.80 2.16 -18.39
CA GLY A 47 7.20 2.87 -19.53
C GLY A 47 6.33 2.05 -20.49
N ARG A 48 6.19 0.72 -20.29
CA ARG A 48 5.48 -0.19 -21.21
C ARG A 48 3.96 0.03 -21.24
N GLY A 49 3.40 0.51 -20.13
CA GLY A 49 1.96 0.61 -19.93
C GLY A 49 1.25 -0.75 -19.83
N ILE A 50 -0.06 -0.72 -20.01
CA ILE A 50 -0.97 -1.87 -20.01
C ILE A 50 -1.42 -2.12 -21.46
N ARG A 51 -1.27 -3.35 -21.97
CA ARG A 51 -1.70 -3.71 -23.33
C ARG A 51 -3.12 -4.27 -23.32
N ALA A 52 -3.78 -4.25 -24.48
CA ALA A 52 -5.07 -4.91 -24.65
C ALA A 52 -4.93 -6.41 -24.37
N GLY A 53 -5.90 -6.98 -23.64
CA GLY A 53 -5.91 -8.38 -23.20
C GLY A 53 -5.17 -8.63 -21.88
N GLU A 54 -4.43 -7.65 -21.33
CA GLU A 54 -3.70 -7.84 -20.08
C GLU A 54 -4.56 -7.58 -18.84
N ARG A 55 -4.22 -8.28 -17.76
CA ARG A 55 -4.74 -7.97 -16.43
C ARG A 55 -4.05 -6.72 -15.89
N TYR A 56 -4.83 -5.87 -15.23
CA TYR A 56 -4.34 -4.67 -14.57
C TYR A 56 -5.20 -4.37 -13.34
N ARG A 57 -4.69 -3.52 -12.46
CA ARG A 57 -5.42 -3.02 -11.29
C ARG A 57 -5.88 -1.60 -11.53
N ILE A 58 -7.11 -1.31 -11.12
CA ILE A 58 -7.66 0.05 -11.10
C ILE A 58 -7.91 0.46 -9.67
N HIS A 59 -7.50 1.67 -9.32
CA HIS A 59 -7.79 2.32 -8.06
C HIS A 59 -8.69 3.51 -8.34
N VAL A 60 -9.82 3.57 -7.65
CA VAL A 60 -10.76 4.69 -7.73
C VAL A 60 -10.93 5.24 -6.33
N GLY A 61 -10.55 6.50 -6.13
CA GLY A 61 -10.53 7.13 -4.82
C GLY A 61 -10.97 8.58 -4.86
N LEU A 62 -10.96 9.20 -3.68
CA LEU A 62 -11.08 10.64 -3.50
C LEU A 62 -9.73 11.17 -3.03
N ASP A 63 -9.25 12.26 -3.63
CA ASP A 63 -8.06 12.97 -3.16
C ASP A 63 -8.38 13.88 -1.96
N GLU A 64 -7.41 14.66 -1.51
CA GLU A 64 -7.53 15.56 -0.37
C GLU A 64 -8.59 16.65 -0.57
N ASP A 65 -8.75 17.09 -1.83
CA ASP A 65 -9.76 18.05 -2.26
C ASP A 65 -11.14 17.40 -2.50
N ARG A 66 -11.28 16.11 -2.18
CA ARG A 66 -12.47 15.28 -2.39
C ARG A 66 -12.86 15.15 -3.86
N GLN A 67 -11.91 15.27 -4.77
CA GLN A 67 -12.12 15.01 -6.19
C GLN A 67 -11.87 13.54 -6.51
N PHE A 68 -12.64 13.03 -7.47
CA PHE A 68 -12.46 11.66 -7.94
C PHE A 68 -11.18 11.52 -8.75
N PHE A 69 -10.35 10.55 -8.38
CA PHE A 69 -9.23 10.13 -9.20
C PHE A 69 -9.34 8.66 -9.60
N VAL A 70 -8.66 8.32 -10.70
CA VAL A 70 -8.55 6.96 -11.20
C VAL A 70 -7.11 6.69 -11.60
N SER A 71 -6.46 5.75 -10.93
CA SER A 71 -5.12 5.27 -11.31
C SER A 71 -5.16 3.80 -11.78
N ARG A 72 -4.31 3.46 -12.73
CA ARG A 72 -4.25 2.14 -13.39
C ARG A 72 -2.84 1.59 -13.36
N HIS A 73 -2.70 0.35 -12.92
CA HIS A 73 -1.40 -0.26 -12.65
C HIS A 73 -1.28 -1.61 -13.35
N CYS A 74 -0.22 -1.81 -14.13
CA CYS A 74 0.04 -3.09 -14.77
C CYS A 74 0.53 -4.14 -13.77
N THR A 75 0.23 -5.42 -14.02
CA THR A 75 0.62 -6.54 -13.15
C THR A 75 1.84 -7.31 -13.66
N VAL A 76 2.64 -6.70 -14.54
CA VAL A 76 3.66 -7.41 -15.34
C VAL A 76 5.01 -7.57 -14.63
N MET A 77 5.28 -6.81 -13.57
CA MET A 77 6.51 -6.94 -12.78
C MET A 77 6.36 -7.97 -11.65
N PRO A 78 7.44 -8.67 -11.25
CA PRO A 78 7.40 -9.68 -10.18
C PRO A 78 6.93 -9.14 -8.82
N GLU A 79 7.07 -7.83 -8.58
CA GLU A 79 6.50 -7.14 -7.40
C GLU A 79 5.21 -6.37 -7.71
N GLY A 80 4.94 -6.11 -9.00
CA GLY A 80 3.73 -5.47 -9.54
C GLY A 80 3.67 -3.97 -9.27
N CYS A 81 3.53 -3.15 -10.33
CA CYS A 81 3.49 -1.68 -10.21
C CYS A 81 2.46 -1.17 -9.20
N ALA A 82 1.33 -1.88 -9.05
CA ALA A 82 0.29 -1.53 -8.08
C ALA A 82 0.79 -1.64 -6.62
N ARG A 83 1.60 -2.64 -6.30
CA ARG A 83 2.11 -2.87 -4.95
C ARG A 83 3.21 -1.87 -4.61
N ASP A 84 4.06 -1.57 -5.58
CA ASP A 84 5.12 -0.57 -5.44
C ASP A 84 4.52 0.83 -5.27
N HIS A 85 3.52 1.18 -6.09
CA HIS A 85 2.82 2.45 -5.96
C HIS A 85 2.07 2.60 -4.63
N ALA A 86 1.35 1.55 -4.19
CA ALA A 86 0.67 1.60 -2.88
C ALA A 86 1.66 1.77 -1.71
N ARG A 87 2.86 1.16 -1.81
CA ARG A 87 3.94 1.36 -0.83
C ARG A 87 4.52 2.76 -0.88
N GLU A 88 4.67 3.33 -2.07
CA GLU A 88 5.20 4.67 -2.27
C GLU A 88 4.22 5.74 -1.75
N VAL A 89 2.92 5.61 -2.06
CA VAL A 89 1.86 6.49 -1.52
C VAL A 89 1.80 6.40 0.01
N GLU A 90 1.86 5.20 0.58
CA GLU A 90 1.90 5.02 2.04
C GLU A 90 3.15 5.66 2.66
N ARG A 91 4.29 5.58 1.97
CA ARG A 91 5.53 6.24 2.39
C ARG A 91 5.41 7.75 2.33
N GLU A 92 4.87 8.31 1.25
CA GLU A 92 4.66 9.75 1.08
C GLU A 92 3.70 10.30 2.13
N ARG A 93 2.56 9.62 2.37
CA ARG A 93 1.63 9.98 3.45
C ARG A 93 2.28 9.97 4.82
N ARG A 94 3.15 8.99 5.09
CA ARG A 94 3.91 8.95 6.33
C ARG A 94 4.87 10.13 6.45
N LEU A 95 5.56 10.48 5.37
CA LEU A 95 6.49 11.62 5.34
C LEU A 95 5.76 12.95 5.50
N GLU A 96 4.56 13.11 4.93
CA GLU A 96 3.71 14.30 5.16
C GLU A 96 3.24 14.42 6.61
N HIS A 97 3.04 13.29 7.30
CA HIS A 97 2.62 13.26 8.70
C HIS A 97 3.79 13.23 9.70
N GLU A 98 5.01 13.02 9.24
CA GLU A 98 6.19 13.06 10.09
C GLU A 98 6.61 14.53 10.23
N PRO A 99 6.49 15.14 11.43
CA PRO A 99 6.89 16.52 11.60
C PRO A 99 8.39 16.62 11.30
N GLU A 100 8.77 17.47 10.35
CA GLU A 100 10.17 17.80 10.13
C GLU A 100 10.78 18.22 11.47
N LEU A 101 11.69 17.40 12.00
CA LEU A 101 12.42 17.77 13.20
C LEU A 101 13.19 19.05 12.86
N PRO A 102 13.12 20.10 13.70
CA PRO A 102 13.73 21.40 13.41
C PRO A 102 15.26 21.35 13.28
N PHE A 103 15.88 20.19 13.56
CA PHE A 103 17.30 19.96 13.44
C PHE A 103 17.56 18.60 12.77
N PRO A 104 18.55 18.51 11.86
CA PRO A 104 19.04 17.22 11.41
C PRO A 104 19.51 16.40 12.62
N PRO A 105 19.35 15.06 12.61
CA PRO A 105 19.80 14.23 13.71
C PRO A 105 21.28 14.50 13.97
N LEU A 106 21.60 14.92 15.19
CA LEU A 106 22.98 15.16 15.58
C LEU A 106 23.76 13.87 15.31
N PRO A 107 24.97 13.95 14.71
CA PRO A 107 25.81 12.78 14.57
C PRO A 107 25.96 12.14 15.95
N PRO A 108 25.90 10.79 16.05
CA PRO A 108 26.13 10.12 17.32
C PRO A 108 27.44 10.66 17.88
N ARG A 109 27.36 11.28 19.07
CA ARG A 109 28.54 11.84 19.74
C ARG A 109 29.58 10.74 19.74
N ALA A 110 30.65 10.92 18.97
CA ALA A 110 31.86 10.14 19.17
C ALA A 110 32.17 10.31 20.65
N LEU A 111 32.14 9.20 21.40
CA LEU A 111 32.68 9.15 22.74
C LEU A 111 34.11 9.68 22.57
N GLN A 112 34.34 10.92 22.99
CA GLN A 112 35.66 11.52 23.00
C GLN A 112 36.45 10.64 23.96
N LEU A 113 37.19 9.68 23.40
CA LEU A 113 38.32 9.07 24.07
C LEU A 113 39.18 10.24 24.51
N ALA A 114 39.18 10.49 25.82
CA ALA A 114 40.04 11.46 26.45
C ALA A 114 41.47 11.16 26.01
N LEU A 115 41.99 11.97 25.09
CA LEU A 115 43.41 12.03 24.81
C LEU A 115 44.04 12.63 26.06
N THR A 116 44.60 11.78 26.90
CA THR A 116 45.46 12.17 28.01
C THR A 116 46.72 12.82 27.41
N ASP A 117 47.02 14.00 27.93
CA ASP A 117 48.04 14.95 27.48
C ASP A 117 49.43 14.55 28.02
N ASP A 118 49.96 13.39 27.62
CA ASP A 118 51.22 12.85 28.19
C ASP A 118 52.33 12.49 27.18
N ASP A 119 52.20 12.83 25.89
CA ASP A 119 53.24 12.52 24.89
C ASP A 119 53.68 13.73 24.06
N ILE A 120 54.19 14.78 24.72
CA ILE A 120 55.02 15.81 24.08
C ILE A 120 56.45 15.71 24.63
N PRO A 121 57.40 15.07 23.92
CA PRO A 121 58.80 15.12 24.29
C PRO A 121 59.42 16.49 23.92
N PHE A 122 60.07 17.11 24.90
CA PHE A 122 60.92 18.31 24.75
C PHE A 122 62.20 18.03 23.98
#